data_AF-A0A7L3AE60-F1
#
_entry.id   AF-A0A7L3AE60-F1
#
_cell.length_a   1.000
_cell.length_b   1.000
_cell.length_c   1.000
_cell.angle_alpha   90.00
_cell.angle_beta   90.00
_cell.angle_gamma   90.00
#
_symmetry.space_group_name_H-M   'P 1'
#
loop_
_entity.id
_entity.type
_entity.pdbx_description
1 polymer ?
#
loop_
_entity_poly.entity_id
_entity_poly.type
_entity_poly.pdbx_seq_one_letter_code
_entity_poly.pdbx_strand_id
1 'polypeptide(L)'
;FDSLPPAHYKETMNTILVWMQQSETKLSMPQVAISEYEIMEQRLRELKALQSSLQEQQKGLTYLSTTVEDLSRKAPAEVSQSYRAEVEVVHGRWKKLSAQLAEHCQKLEERMAKLQRFQNDTRTLKKWMAEVDVFLKEEWPALGDSEALEKQLEQC
;
A
#
# COMPACT_ATOMS: atom_id res chain seq x y z
N PHE A 1 -36.66 28.90 -17.26
CA PHE A 1 -35.75 28.48 -16.18
C PHE A 1 -35.21 27.12 -16.56
N ASP A 2 -33.98 27.06 -17.07
CA ASP A 2 -33.36 25.78 -17.40
C ASP A 2 -32.74 25.21 -16.11
N SER A 3 -33.58 24.54 -15.33
CA SER A 3 -33.23 23.91 -14.04
C SER A 3 -32.57 22.54 -14.22
N LEU A 4 -32.06 22.25 -15.41
CA LEU A 4 -31.33 21.02 -15.72
C LEU A 4 -29.85 21.23 -15.41
N PRO A 5 -29.19 20.27 -14.73
CA PRO A 5 -27.77 20.34 -14.49
C PRO A 5 -27.07 20.31 -15.85
N PRO A 6 -25.96 21.06 -16.03
CA PRO A 6 -25.22 21.09 -17.28
C PRO A 6 -24.94 19.66 -17.77
N ALA A 7 -24.99 19.40 -19.07
CA ALA A 7 -24.67 18.07 -19.62
C ALA A 7 -23.30 17.57 -19.09
N HIS A 8 -22.36 18.49 -18.93
CA HIS A 8 -21.04 18.26 -18.36
C HIS A 8 -21.06 17.79 -16.89
N TYR A 9 -22.04 18.20 -16.07
CA TYR A 9 -22.23 17.69 -14.70
C TYR A 9 -22.54 16.19 -14.72
N LYS A 10 -23.51 15.78 -15.54
CA LYS A 10 -23.91 14.37 -15.63
C LYS A 10 -22.79 13.49 -16.16
N GLU A 11 -22.04 13.97 -17.15
CA GLU A 11 -20.87 13.29 -17.70
C GLU A 11 -19.76 13.12 -16.67
N THR A 12 -19.43 14.18 -15.93
CA THR A 12 -18.41 14.14 -14.87
C THR A 12 -18.84 13.21 -13.73
N MET A 13 -20.11 13.28 -13.32
CA MET A 13 -20.68 12.39 -12.31
C MET A 13 -20.54 10.92 -12.72
N ASN A 14 -20.94 10.58 -13.94
CA ASN A 14 -20.81 9.22 -14.46
C ASN A 14 -19.34 8.76 -14.50
N THR A 15 -18.45 9.62 -15.00
CA THR A 15 -17.01 9.34 -15.08
C THR A 15 -16.43 8.99 -13.70
N ILE A 16 -16.75 9.78 -12.67
CA ILE A 16 -16.29 9.54 -11.30
C ILE A 16 -16.90 8.26 -10.74
N LEU A 17 -18.19 8.02 -10.93
CA LEU A 17 -18.87 6.81 -10.43
C LEU A 17 -18.31 5.54 -11.05
N VAL A 18 -18.06 5.54 -12.36
CA VAL A 18 -17.44 4.42 -13.08
C VAL A 18 -16.02 4.20 -12.58
N TRP A 19 -15.23 5.27 -12.45
CA TRP A 19 -13.87 5.18 -11.92
C TRP A 19 -13.85 4.65 -10.48
N MET A 20 -14.75 5.10 -9.61
CA MET A 20 -14.88 4.61 -8.24
C MET A 20 -15.18 3.12 -8.23
N GLN A 21 -16.16 2.67 -9.02
CA GLN A 21 -16.54 1.26 -9.10
C GLN A 21 -15.37 0.38 -9.54
N GLN A 22 -14.62 0.83 -10.56
CA GLN A 22 -13.42 0.12 -11.04
C GLN A 22 -12.34 0.07 -9.96
N SER A 23 -12.12 1.17 -9.25
CA SER A 23 -11.11 1.30 -8.18
C SER A 23 -11.45 0.41 -6.97
N GLU A 24 -12.70 0.40 -6.55
CA GLU A 24 -13.20 -0.47 -5.48
C GLU A 24 -13.07 -1.95 -5.86
N THR A 25 -13.33 -2.30 -7.11
CA THR A 25 -13.15 -3.67 -7.62
C THR A 25 -11.68 -4.07 -7.55
N LYS A 26 -10.77 -3.21 -8.02
CA LYS A 26 -9.30 -3.44 -7.93
C LYS A 26 -8.82 -3.61 -6.49
N LEU A 27 -9.38 -2.88 -5.53
CA LEU A 27 -9.04 -2.99 -4.11
C LEU A 27 -9.61 -4.24 -3.45
N SER A 28 -10.76 -4.74 -3.91
CA SER A 28 -11.45 -5.89 -3.34
C SER A 28 -10.86 -7.23 -3.81
N MET A 29 -10.05 -7.25 -4.87
CA MET A 29 -9.40 -8.47 -5.34
C MET A 29 -8.52 -9.08 -4.24
N PRO A 30 -8.76 -10.36 -3.86
CA PRO A 30 -7.93 -11.06 -2.88
C PRO A 30 -6.47 -11.05 -3.35
N GLN A 31 -5.56 -10.67 -2.46
CA GLN A 31 -4.15 -10.73 -2.81
C GLN A 31 -3.73 -12.21 -2.89
N VAL A 32 -3.28 -12.62 -4.07
CA VAL A 32 -2.60 -13.90 -4.29
C VAL A 32 -1.45 -14.00 -3.29
N ALA A 33 -1.18 -15.21 -2.78
CA ALA A 33 -0.28 -15.46 -1.65
C ALA A 33 0.94 -14.51 -1.62
N ILE A 34 0.92 -13.61 -0.65
CA ILE A 34 1.89 -12.52 -0.44
C ILE A 34 3.15 -13.11 0.21
N SER A 35 3.81 -14.05 -0.46
CA SER A 35 5.03 -14.70 0.03
C SER A 35 6.29 -14.25 -0.72
N GLU A 36 6.13 -13.62 -1.89
CA GLU A 36 7.23 -13.19 -2.73
C GLU A 36 7.33 -11.66 -2.76
N TYR A 37 8.50 -11.14 -2.41
CA TYR A 37 8.75 -9.69 -2.32
C TYR A 37 8.45 -8.96 -3.64
N GLU A 38 8.76 -9.57 -4.79
CA GLU A 38 8.49 -9.01 -6.12
C GLU A 38 7.00 -8.82 -6.40
N ILE A 39 6.16 -9.78 -5.99
CA ILE A 39 4.70 -9.69 -6.11
C ILE A 39 4.17 -8.57 -5.21
N MET A 40 4.70 -8.44 -3.99
CA MET A 40 4.35 -7.35 -3.07
C MET A 40 4.71 -5.99 -3.65
N GLU A 41 5.90 -5.87 -4.24
CA GLU A 41 6.36 -4.63 -4.85
C GLU A 41 5.52 -4.23 -6.07
N GLN A 42 5.19 -5.20 -6.93
CA GLN A 42 4.28 -4.98 -8.05
C GLN A 42 2.91 -4.50 -7.56
N ARG A 43 2.37 -5.13 -6.52
CA ARG A 43 1.09 -4.72 -5.94
C ARG A 43 1.17 -3.31 -5.34
N LEU A 44 2.27 -2.96 -4.69
CA LEU A 44 2.48 -1.63 -4.14
C LEU A 44 2.51 -0.57 -5.25
N ARG A 45 3.18 -0.86 -6.39
CA ARG A 45 3.17 0.02 -7.57
C ARG A 45 1.75 0.27 -8.09
N GLU A 46 0.93 -0.77 -8.19
CA GLU A 46 -0.47 -0.65 -8.62
C GLU A 46 -1.30 0.23 -7.67
N LEU A 47 -1.14 0.05 -6.36
CA LEU A 47 -1.86 0.85 -5.36
C LEU A 47 -1.39 2.32 -5.39
N LYS A 48 -0.08 2.57 -5.55
CA LYS A 48 0.45 3.94 -5.70
C LYS A 48 -0.05 4.60 -6.98
N ALA A 49 -0.12 3.86 -8.09
CA ALA A 49 -0.73 4.38 -9.32
C ALA A 49 -2.22 4.71 -9.12
N LEU A 50 -2.94 3.90 -8.35
CA LEU A 50 -4.33 4.19 -8.00
C LEU A 50 -4.46 5.44 -7.11
N GLN A 51 -3.51 5.69 -6.20
CA GLN A 51 -3.46 6.92 -5.40
C GLN A 51 -3.24 8.16 -6.28
N SER A 52 -2.35 8.09 -7.26
CA SER A 52 -2.15 9.17 -8.23
C SER A 52 -3.43 9.42 -9.05
N SER A 53 -4.07 8.35 -9.55
CA SER A 53 -5.34 8.47 -10.26
C SER A 53 -6.45 9.09 -9.40
N LEU A 54 -6.49 8.77 -8.10
CA LEU A 54 -7.42 9.41 -7.15
C LEU A 54 -7.16 10.92 -7.04
N GLN A 55 -5.91 11.34 -7.00
CA GLN A 55 -5.58 12.78 -6.99
C GLN A 55 -6.02 13.49 -8.29
N GLU A 56 -5.92 12.82 -9.44
CA GLU A 56 -6.39 13.37 -10.72
C GLU A 56 -7.91 13.56 -10.74
N GLN A 57 -8.66 12.57 -10.24
CA GLN A 57 -10.13 12.61 -10.19
C GLN A 57 -10.67 13.62 -9.15
N GLN A 58 -9.85 14.07 -8.19
CA GLN A 58 -10.24 15.06 -7.18
C GLN A 58 -10.78 16.36 -7.80
N LYS A 59 -10.24 16.79 -8.95
CA LYS A 59 -10.71 18.00 -9.65
C LYS A 59 -12.16 17.86 -10.11
N GLY A 60 -12.54 16.68 -10.60
CA GLY A 60 -13.92 16.41 -11.00
C GLY A 60 -14.87 16.44 -9.80
N LEU A 61 -14.45 15.90 -8.65
CA LEU A 61 -15.26 15.92 -7.43
C LEU A 61 -15.47 17.35 -6.91
N THR A 62 -14.42 18.19 -6.96
CA THR A 62 -14.51 19.61 -6.64
C THR A 62 -15.47 20.33 -7.58
N TYR A 63 -15.36 20.08 -8.89
CA TYR A 63 -16.26 20.66 -9.89
C TYR A 63 -17.74 20.29 -9.64
N LEU A 64 -18.03 19.01 -9.34
CA LEU A 64 -19.40 18.59 -9.00
C LEU A 64 -19.93 19.33 -7.78
N SER A 65 -19.11 19.46 -6.75
CA SER A 65 -19.48 20.15 -5.50
C SER A 65 -19.81 21.62 -5.75
N THR A 66 -18.94 22.34 -6.47
CA THR A 66 -19.16 23.75 -6.83
C THR A 66 -20.40 23.93 -7.71
N THR A 67 -20.60 23.03 -8.69
CA THR A 67 -21.75 23.08 -9.59
C THR A 67 -23.07 22.91 -8.83
N VAL A 68 -23.14 21.96 -7.89
CA VAL A 68 -24.33 21.75 -7.06
C VAL A 68 -24.58 22.95 -6.14
N GLU A 69 -23.53 23.54 -5.58
CA GLU A 69 -23.67 24.75 -4.77
C GLU A 69 -24.28 25.90 -5.59
N ASP A 70 -23.79 26.14 -6.81
CA ASP A 70 -24.32 27.18 -7.70
C ASP A 70 -25.75 26.90 -8.18
N LEU A 71 -26.06 25.64 -8.53
CA LEU A 71 -27.41 25.24 -8.89
C LEU A 71 -28.37 25.44 -7.72
N SER A 72 -27.92 25.18 -6.50
CA SER A 72 -28.75 25.31 -5.31
C SER A 72 -29.19 26.73 -4.98
N ARG A 73 -28.48 27.73 -5.52
CA ARG A 73 -28.87 29.15 -5.41
C ARG A 73 -29.97 29.55 -6.40
N LYS A 74 -30.18 28.76 -7.45
CA LYS A 74 -31.04 29.11 -8.61
C LYS A 74 -32.22 28.17 -8.81
N ALA A 75 -32.14 26.95 -8.29
CA ALA A 75 -33.15 25.90 -8.46
C ALA A 75 -34.14 25.83 -7.28
N PRO A 76 -35.33 25.23 -7.47
CA PRO A 76 -36.25 24.91 -6.38
C PRO A 76 -35.59 24.09 -5.27
N ALA A 77 -36.12 24.18 -4.05
CA ALA A 77 -35.53 23.55 -2.87
C ALA A 77 -35.41 22.03 -3.01
N GLU A 78 -36.45 21.38 -3.53
CA GLU A 78 -36.52 19.93 -3.72
C GLU A 78 -35.43 19.45 -4.70
N VAL A 79 -35.29 20.14 -5.84
CA VAL A 79 -34.29 19.84 -6.86
C VAL A 79 -32.87 20.02 -6.31
N SER A 80 -32.66 21.13 -5.58
CA SER A 80 -31.38 21.44 -4.94
C SER A 80 -30.99 20.40 -3.89
N GLN A 81 -31.96 19.93 -3.11
CA GLN A 81 -31.74 18.91 -2.10
C GLN A 81 -31.38 17.56 -2.71
N SER A 82 -32.02 17.20 -3.84
CA SER A 82 -31.67 15.98 -4.58
C SER A 82 -30.22 15.98 -5.06
N TYR A 83 -29.74 17.08 -5.68
CA TYR A 83 -28.35 17.16 -6.15
C TYR A 83 -27.33 17.17 -5.02
N ARG A 84 -27.63 17.83 -3.90
CA ARG A 84 -26.77 17.79 -2.71
C ARG A 84 -26.66 16.37 -2.16
N ALA A 85 -27.77 15.65 -2.04
CA ALA A 85 -27.76 14.27 -1.57
C ALA A 85 -26.93 13.36 -2.49
N GLU A 86 -27.05 13.52 -3.81
CA GLU A 86 -26.25 12.78 -4.79
C GLU A 86 -24.74 13.01 -4.60
N VAL A 87 -24.30 14.28 -4.53
CA VAL A 87 -22.88 14.61 -4.34
C VAL A 87 -22.37 14.15 -2.98
N GLU A 88 -23.17 14.25 -1.91
CA GLU A 88 -22.78 13.76 -0.57
C GLU A 88 -22.54 12.24 -0.56
N VAL A 89 -23.37 11.47 -1.26
CA VAL A 89 -23.16 10.02 -1.41
C VAL A 89 -21.82 9.73 -2.10
N VAL A 90 -21.53 10.44 -3.19
CA VAL A 90 -20.25 10.33 -3.92
C VAL A 90 -19.08 10.72 -3.01
N HIS A 91 -19.22 11.79 -2.24
CA HIS A 91 -18.18 12.24 -1.31
C HIS A 91 -17.91 11.23 -0.20
N GLY A 92 -18.94 10.62 0.37
CA GLY A 92 -18.82 9.57 1.37
C GLY A 92 -18.09 8.35 0.82
N ARG A 93 -18.46 7.91 -0.39
CA ARG A 93 -17.83 6.81 -1.09
C ARG A 93 -16.37 7.11 -1.44
N TRP A 94 -16.07 8.33 -1.88
CA TRP A 94 -14.71 8.81 -2.13
C TRP A 94 -13.82 8.76 -0.89
N LYS A 95 -14.32 9.28 0.24
CA LYS A 95 -13.57 9.29 1.52
C LYS A 95 -13.25 7.87 1.97
N LYS A 96 -14.23 6.96 1.90
CA LYS A 96 -14.05 5.55 2.22
C LYS A 96 -13.00 4.91 1.32
N LEU A 97 -13.11 5.08 0.00
CA LEU A 97 -12.17 4.54 -0.98
C LEU A 97 -10.74 5.07 -0.72
N SER A 98 -10.60 6.37 -0.48
CA SER A 98 -9.32 7.01 -0.17
C SER A 98 -8.67 6.43 1.08
N ALA A 99 -9.45 6.26 2.15
CA ALA A 99 -8.97 5.71 3.42
C ALA A 99 -8.55 4.24 3.26
N GLN A 100 -9.37 3.42 2.59
CA GLN A 100 -9.05 2.01 2.33
C GLN A 100 -7.78 1.86 1.48
N LEU A 101 -7.62 2.70 0.46
CA LEU A 101 -6.44 2.70 -0.39
C LEU A 101 -5.17 3.04 0.41
N ALA A 102 -5.22 4.08 1.25
CA ALA A 102 -4.11 4.46 2.11
C ALA A 102 -3.74 3.33 3.10
N GLU A 103 -4.74 2.72 3.74
CA GLU A 103 -4.56 1.60 4.66
C GLU A 103 -3.94 0.38 3.97
N HIS A 104 -4.37 0.07 2.75
CA HIS A 104 -3.81 -1.04 1.97
C HIS A 104 -2.34 -0.80 1.60
N CYS A 105 -1.97 0.41 1.18
CA CYS A 105 -0.58 0.78 0.92
C CYS A 105 0.27 0.59 2.19
N GLN A 106 -0.16 1.18 3.31
CA GLN A 106 0.58 1.13 4.57
C GLN A 106 0.78 -0.32 5.04
N LYS A 107 -0.29 -1.12 5.07
CA LYS A 107 -0.20 -2.53 5.50
C LYS A 107 0.72 -3.35 4.62
N LEU A 108 0.75 -3.08 3.32
CA LEU A 108 1.62 -3.79 2.38
C LEU A 108 3.09 -3.41 2.61
N GLU A 109 3.39 -2.11 2.74
CA GLU A 109 4.73 -1.61 3.06
C GLU A 109 5.25 -2.17 4.40
N GLU A 110 4.42 -2.22 5.43
CA GLU A 110 4.76 -2.83 6.72
C GLU A 110 5.09 -4.32 6.59
N ARG A 111 4.32 -5.07 5.80
CA ARG A 111 4.59 -6.49 5.53
C ARG A 111 5.89 -6.68 4.76
N MET A 112 6.16 -5.84 3.76
CA MET A 112 7.39 -5.88 2.98
C MET A 112 8.61 -5.63 3.87
N ALA A 113 8.54 -4.64 4.75
CA ALA A 113 9.60 -4.35 5.70
C ALA A 113 9.88 -5.52 6.65
N LYS A 114 8.82 -6.18 7.16
CA LYS A 114 8.95 -7.39 8.00
C LYS A 114 9.59 -8.54 7.23
N LEU A 115 9.17 -8.78 5.98
CA LEU A 115 9.74 -9.83 5.14
C LEU A 115 11.22 -9.59 4.85
N GLN A 116 11.59 -8.35 4.51
CA GLN A 116 12.98 -7.98 4.25
C GLN A 116 13.87 -8.16 5.48
N ARG A 117 13.38 -7.78 6.67
CA ARG A 117 14.09 -8.04 7.93
C ARG A 117 14.28 -9.55 8.16
N PHE A 118 13.21 -10.33 8.03
CA PHE A 118 13.28 -11.79 8.19
C PHE A 118 14.28 -12.45 7.23
N GLN A 119 14.30 -12.03 5.96
CA GLN A 119 15.26 -12.51 4.96
C GLN A 119 16.71 -12.15 5.35
N ASN A 120 16.95 -10.96 5.88
CA ASN A 120 18.27 -10.53 6.33
C ASN A 120 18.74 -11.30 7.58
N ASP A 121 17.85 -11.50 8.55
CA ASP A 121 18.14 -12.26 9.77
C ASP A 121 18.44 -13.73 9.42
N THR A 122 17.66 -14.32 8.51
CA THR A 122 17.90 -15.67 8.00
C THR A 122 19.25 -15.78 7.28
N ARG A 123 19.63 -14.78 6.48
CA ARG A 123 20.93 -14.75 5.80
C ARG A 123 22.08 -14.68 6.80
N THR A 124 21.96 -13.81 7.81
CA THR A 124 22.95 -13.65 8.87
C THR A 124 23.14 -14.95 9.65
N LEU A 125 22.03 -15.60 10.04
CA LEU A 125 22.07 -16.88 10.74
C LEU A 125 22.73 -17.97 9.90
N LYS A 126 22.38 -18.09 8.62
CA LYS A 126 23.01 -19.06 7.70
C LYS A 126 24.53 -18.84 7.58
N LYS A 127 24.98 -17.58 7.51
CA LYS A 127 26.41 -17.25 7.48
C LYS A 127 27.11 -17.68 8.76
N TRP A 128 26.54 -17.33 9.92
CA TRP A 128 27.08 -17.70 11.22
C TRP A 128 27.16 -19.23 11.39
N MET A 129 26.12 -19.97 10.98
CA MET A 129 26.13 -21.43 11.00
C MET A 129 27.27 -22.01 10.14
N ALA A 130 27.48 -21.46 8.94
CA ALA A 130 28.57 -21.89 8.08
C ALA A 130 29.96 -21.59 8.68
N GLU A 131 30.12 -20.44 9.35
CA GLU A 131 31.37 -20.09 10.06
C GLU A 131 31.63 -21.04 11.24
N VAL A 132 30.60 -21.36 12.02
CA VAL A 132 30.69 -22.35 13.11
C VAL A 132 31.01 -23.75 12.58
N ASP A 133 30.38 -24.16 11.48
CA ASP A 133 30.66 -25.46 10.84
C ASP A 133 32.11 -25.55 10.36
N VAL A 134 32.69 -24.46 9.85
CA VAL A 134 34.11 -24.39 9.47
C VAL A 134 34.99 -24.47 10.73
N PHE A 135 34.73 -23.64 11.74
CA PHE A 135 35.49 -23.62 12.99
C PHE A 135 35.52 -24.99 13.69
N LEU A 136 34.39 -25.71 13.71
CA LEU A 136 34.30 -27.04 14.30
C LEU A 136 35.03 -28.11 13.49
N LYS A 137 35.09 -27.96 12.15
CA LYS A 137 35.84 -28.88 11.26
C LYS A 137 37.32 -28.59 11.21
N GLU A 138 37.75 -27.37 11.51
CA GLU A 138 39.14 -26.95 11.64
C GLU A 138 39.77 -27.41 12.97
N GLU A 139 39.32 -28.55 13.51
CA GLU A 139 39.85 -29.30 14.66
C GLU A 139 41.24 -28.81 15.09
N TRP A 140 41.31 -28.14 16.26
CA TRP A 140 42.55 -27.62 16.81
C TRP A 140 43.63 -28.72 16.80
N PRO A 141 44.72 -28.60 16.02
CA PRO A 141 45.81 -29.58 16.05
C PRO A 141 46.47 -29.68 17.44
N ALA A 142 46.21 -28.71 18.31
CA ALA A 142 46.92 -28.52 19.59
C ALA A 142 46.39 -29.37 20.75
N LEU A 143 45.30 -30.13 20.63
CA LEU A 143 44.86 -31.03 21.73
C LEU A 143 45.56 -32.39 21.72
N GLY A 144 46.35 -32.70 20.68
CA GLY A 144 47.09 -33.98 20.58
C GLY A 144 48.55 -33.91 21.03
N ASP A 145 49.12 -32.71 21.16
CA ASP A 145 50.53 -32.53 21.50
C ASP A 145 50.67 -31.85 22.87
N SER A 146 50.51 -32.67 23.91
CA SER A 146 50.70 -32.26 25.31
C SER A 146 52.06 -31.59 25.55
N GLU A 147 53.07 -31.96 24.76
CA GLU A 147 54.43 -31.40 24.88
C GLU A 147 54.51 -29.95 24.38
N ALA A 148 53.74 -29.61 23.34
CA ALA A 148 53.65 -28.24 22.84
C ALA A 148 52.88 -27.31 23.79
N LEU A 149 51.85 -27.85 24.48
CA LEU A 149 51.07 -27.14 25.50
C LEU A 149 51.90 -26.86 26.77
N GLU A 150 52.70 -27.83 27.25
CA GLU A 150 53.58 -27.63 28.41
C GLU A 150 54.65 -26.56 28.15
N LYS A 151 55.27 -26.56 26.97
CA LYS A 151 56.26 -25.54 26.60
C LYS A 151 55.71 -24.12 26.56
N GLN A 152 54.44 -23.92 26.22
CA GLN A 152 53.82 -22.60 26.22
C GLN A 152 53.47 -22.11 27.63
N LEU A 153 53.21 -23.02 28.58
CA LEU A 153 52.97 -22.69 29.98
C LEU A 153 54.26 -22.31 30.73
N GLU A 154 55.41 -22.88 30.37
CA GLU A 154 56.71 -22.53 30.97
C GLU A 154 57.26 -21.16 30.51
N GLN A 155 56.67 -20.55 29.49
CA GLN A 155 57.08 -19.24 28.96
C GLN A 155 56.21 -18.07 29.48
N CYS A 156 55.21 -18.33 30.32
CA CYS A 156 54.48 -17.32 31.10
C CYS A 156 55.03 -17.23 32.53
#